data_AF-A0A417RA72-F1
#
_entry.id   AF-A0A417RA72-F1
#
_cell.length_a   1.000
_cell.length_b   1.000
_cell.length_c   1.000
_cell.angle_alpha   90.00
_cell.angle_beta   90.00
_cell.angle_gamma   90.00
#
_symmetry.space_group_name_H-M   'P 1'
#
loop_
_entity.id
_entity.type
_entity.pdbx_description
1 polymer ?
#
loop_
_entity_poly.entity_id
_entity_poly.type
_entity_poly.pdbx_seq_one_letter_code
_entity_poly.pdbx_strand_id
1 'polypeptide(L)'
;MKRARLHKRCKMYGLSVLFMLTLLLGSGVSVNAASSIMNQTVKTSITASGTRALKIQWNRISGASGYTIYRRESLRKPFKIYRKVTSGSTTSYLDRSLPVAKTYQYAVRAYRRENGKYVFSKYTAVLGATRPDGTSSTIKAASSSQINIAWKAVSRADGYRIYRKANNGNWSLAADVGSSKTFYTDKKVSAGTKYVYTVRPYKKAGNVKYLGTLKQSNTVTTPKISSSNSKFSSSQKEVMKKILYAVETGGQVYGNQDYSDFTEAFTNSKTEYAITIGAGQWYATEAQRLLKLIHTTSPKTYKKYDSKNEVWNDVVNADWSKYRLEKKDKKDKNKIQIIINLISSPAGIKCQDYLMYKQIEEYEAEVRNLGVKDAKAVGECINIRHQGGYGAVTRILGKTRGEYTLDNIYKAMRTDTGGQVGTYKTRQQKVYTWLKTYMK
;
A
#
# COMPACT_ATOMS: atom_id res chain seq x y z
N MET A 1 81.06 30.18 8.94
CA MET A 1 81.18 28.87 9.63
C MET A 1 80.14 27.90 9.07
N LYS A 2 80.61 26.71 8.64
CA LYS A 2 79.96 25.38 8.50
C LYS A 2 78.48 25.30 8.05
N ARG A 3 78.20 24.79 6.83
CA ARG A 3 77.82 23.38 6.46
C ARG A 3 76.36 23.03 6.87
N ALA A 4 75.50 22.36 6.10
CA ALA A 4 75.69 21.42 5.00
C ALA A 4 74.45 21.34 4.07
N ARG A 5 74.73 20.89 2.83
CA ARG A 5 73.82 20.48 1.75
C ARG A 5 73.15 19.13 2.06
N LEU A 6 72.01 18.83 1.44
CA LEU A 6 71.94 17.68 0.53
C LEU A 6 70.78 17.81 -0.48
N HIS A 7 71.06 17.40 -1.71
CA HIS A 7 70.28 17.59 -2.91
C HIS A 7 70.32 16.27 -3.72
N LYS A 8 69.32 16.11 -4.61
CA LYS A 8 69.29 15.31 -5.85
C LYS A 8 68.73 13.88 -5.86
N ARG A 9 67.50 13.79 -6.40
CA ARG A 9 67.13 13.28 -7.75
C ARG A 9 68.06 12.28 -8.48
N CYS A 10 67.43 11.17 -8.89
CA CYS A 10 67.22 10.69 -10.27
C CYS A 10 68.43 10.32 -11.16
N LYS A 11 68.55 9.04 -11.55
CA LYS A 11 68.46 8.53 -12.95
C LYS A 11 68.82 7.03 -13.05
N MET A 12 68.33 6.45 -14.14
CA MET A 12 68.32 5.05 -14.57
C MET A 12 69.48 4.74 -15.55
N TYR A 13 69.73 3.43 -15.75
CA TYR A 13 70.48 2.70 -16.80
C TYR A 13 71.88 2.19 -16.49
N GLY A 14 72.14 0.92 -16.87
CA GLY A 14 73.49 0.36 -17.04
C GLY A 14 73.58 -1.16 -16.85
N LEU A 15 73.52 -1.90 -17.94
CA LEU A 15 73.74 -3.35 -18.06
C LEU A 15 75.26 -3.60 -18.22
N SER A 16 75.89 -4.50 -17.44
CA SER A 16 77.07 -5.26 -17.90
C SER A 16 77.47 -6.39 -16.94
N VAL A 17 77.93 -7.46 -17.58
CA VAL A 17 78.23 -8.82 -17.09
C VAL A 17 79.61 -8.88 -16.43
N LEU A 18 79.76 -9.65 -15.35
CA LEU A 18 81.05 -10.26 -14.99
C LEU A 18 80.85 -11.72 -14.55
N PHE A 19 81.41 -12.61 -15.35
CA PHE A 19 81.60 -14.04 -15.11
C PHE A 19 82.52 -14.24 -13.89
N MET A 20 82.11 -15.07 -12.93
CA MET A 20 83.04 -15.71 -11.99
C MET A 20 82.57 -17.14 -11.78
N LEU A 21 83.26 -18.02 -12.51
CA LEU A 21 83.16 -19.46 -12.50
C LEU A 21 83.71 -19.98 -11.17
N THR A 22 82.87 -20.57 -10.34
CA THR A 22 83.31 -21.56 -9.33
C THR A 22 82.46 -22.81 -9.51
N LEU A 23 82.99 -23.76 -10.30
CA LEU A 23 82.55 -25.15 -10.24
C LEU A 23 83.05 -25.73 -8.91
N LEU A 24 82.14 -25.90 -7.95
CA LEU A 24 82.21 -27.04 -7.05
C LEU A 24 81.22 -28.09 -7.57
N LEU A 25 81.75 -29.14 -8.17
CA LEU A 25 81.03 -30.39 -8.38
C LEU A 25 80.84 -31.07 -7.01
N GLY A 26 79.74 -30.72 -6.35
CA GLY A 26 79.09 -31.56 -5.36
C GLY A 26 77.86 -32.17 -6.01
N SER A 27 77.94 -33.44 -6.38
CA SER A 27 76.84 -34.28 -6.84
C SER A 27 75.79 -34.47 -5.73
N GLY A 28 74.97 -33.45 -5.54
CA GLY A 28 73.69 -33.54 -4.86
C GLY A 28 72.64 -33.01 -5.80
N VAL A 29 72.04 -33.88 -6.62
CA VAL A 29 70.72 -33.57 -7.16
C VAL A 29 69.85 -33.40 -5.93
N SER A 30 69.60 -32.17 -5.49
CA SER A 30 68.49 -31.90 -4.60
C SER A 30 67.24 -32.15 -5.44
N VAL A 31 66.85 -33.43 -5.51
CA VAL A 31 65.49 -33.79 -5.85
C VAL A 31 64.68 -33.24 -4.68
N ASN A 32 64.32 -31.95 -4.74
CA ASN A 32 63.19 -31.47 -3.98
C ASN A 32 62.04 -32.36 -4.44
N ALA A 33 61.71 -33.39 -3.66
CA ALA A 33 60.54 -34.20 -3.88
C ALA A 33 59.37 -33.21 -3.83
N ALA A 34 58.93 -32.73 -5.00
CA ALA A 34 57.86 -31.76 -5.09
C ALA A 34 56.66 -32.38 -4.37
N SER A 35 56.24 -31.79 -3.24
CA SER A 35 55.23 -32.39 -2.36
C SER A 35 54.06 -32.92 -3.20
N SER A 36 53.64 -34.17 -2.97
CA SER A 36 52.59 -34.80 -3.76
C SER A 36 51.33 -33.93 -3.80
N ILE A 37 50.69 -33.83 -4.97
CA ILE A 37 49.45 -33.05 -5.08
C ILE A 37 48.25 -33.73 -4.40
N MET A 38 48.39 -34.99 -3.97
CA MET A 38 47.32 -35.78 -3.35
C MET A 38 46.76 -35.14 -2.08
N ASN A 39 47.61 -34.48 -1.30
CA ASN A 39 47.21 -33.85 -0.03
C ASN A 39 46.66 -32.43 -0.21
N GLN A 40 46.88 -31.82 -1.39
CA GLN A 40 46.33 -30.50 -1.69
C GLN A 40 44.83 -30.59 -2.01
N THR A 41 44.09 -29.51 -1.78
CA THR A 41 42.65 -29.44 -2.01
C THR A 41 42.30 -28.37 -3.03
N VAL A 42 41.57 -28.77 -4.07
CA VAL A 42 40.94 -27.84 -5.01
C VAL A 42 39.59 -27.42 -4.43
N LYS A 43 39.45 -26.13 -4.12
CA LYS A 43 38.23 -25.44 -3.69
C LYS A 43 37.56 -24.82 -4.91
N THR A 44 36.36 -25.28 -5.25
CA THR A 44 35.61 -24.79 -6.42
C THR A 44 34.50 -23.83 -5.99
N SER A 45 34.25 -22.78 -6.77
CA SER A 45 33.15 -21.82 -6.62
C SER A 45 32.43 -21.53 -7.94
N ILE A 46 31.18 -21.06 -7.86
CA ILE A 46 30.44 -20.51 -9.00
C ILE A 46 30.60 -18.99 -8.98
N THR A 47 31.23 -18.42 -10.00
CA THR A 47 31.52 -16.97 -10.04
C THR A 47 30.61 -16.19 -10.98
N ALA A 48 29.93 -16.86 -11.91
CA ALA A 48 28.87 -16.25 -12.71
C ALA A 48 27.83 -17.29 -13.12
N SER A 49 26.58 -16.83 -13.28
CA SER A 49 25.48 -17.63 -13.79
C SER A 49 24.67 -16.86 -14.83
N GLY A 50 24.41 -17.52 -15.95
CA GLY A 50 23.51 -17.08 -17.02
C GLY A 50 22.31 -18.01 -17.14
N THR A 51 21.43 -17.74 -18.10
CA THR A 51 20.27 -18.60 -18.37
C THR A 51 20.66 -19.96 -18.92
N ARG A 52 21.80 -20.06 -19.62
CA ARG A 52 22.29 -21.30 -20.25
C ARG A 52 23.77 -21.58 -19.99
N ALA A 53 24.36 -20.93 -18.99
CA ALA A 53 25.79 -21.08 -18.70
C ALA A 53 26.12 -20.89 -17.21
N LEU A 54 27.18 -21.55 -16.76
CA LEU A 54 27.76 -21.41 -15.42
C LEU A 54 29.28 -21.25 -15.54
N LYS A 55 29.82 -20.20 -14.90
CA LYS A 55 31.27 -20.03 -14.75
C LYS A 55 31.70 -20.61 -13.41
N ILE A 56 32.52 -21.65 -13.46
CA ILE A 56 33.20 -22.23 -12.30
C ILE A 56 34.63 -21.71 -12.22
N GLN A 57 35.12 -21.52 -11.00
CA GLN A 57 36.49 -21.12 -10.71
C GLN A 57 37.03 -21.95 -9.55
N TRP A 58 38.34 -22.16 -9.53
CA TRP A 58 39.00 -22.89 -8.46
C TRP A 58 40.37 -22.29 -8.13
N ASN A 59 40.91 -22.60 -6.94
CA ASN A 59 42.28 -22.21 -6.60
C ASN A 59 43.30 -23.03 -7.40
N ARG A 60 44.41 -22.39 -7.77
CA ARG A 60 45.54 -23.06 -8.42
C ARG A 60 46.19 -24.05 -7.45
N ILE A 61 46.56 -25.22 -7.96
CA ILE A 61 47.38 -26.22 -7.26
C ILE A 61 48.81 -26.16 -7.79
N SER A 62 49.77 -25.95 -6.90
CA SER A 62 51.18 -25.91 -7.30
C SER A 62 51.64 -27.28 -7.78
N GLY A 63 52.34 -27.31 -8.92
CA GLY A 63 52.78 -28.55 -9.57
C GLY A 63 51.70 -29.30 -10.36
N ALA A 64 50.45 -28.84 -10.45
CA ALA A 64 49.44 -29.51 -11.26
C ALA A 64 49.78 -29.48 -12.76
N SER A 65 49.66 -30.61 -13.45
CA SER A 65 49.73 -30.68 -14.92
C SER A 65 48.43 -30.22 -15.58
N GLY A 66 47.31 -30.27 -14.86
CA GLY A 66 46.01 -29.84 -15.35
C GLY A 66 44.91 -30.14 -14.34
N TYR A 67 43.66 -30.02 -14.78
CA TYR A 67 42.47 -30.23 -13.93
C TYR A 67 41.42 -31.10 -14.62
N THR A 68 40.75 -31.95 -13.86
CA THR A 68 39.58 -32.72 -14.29
C THR A 68 38.35 -32.10 -13.65
N ILE A 69 37.40 -31.66 -14.48
CA ILE A 69 36.12 -31.10 -14.07
C ILE A 69 35.08 -32.20 -14.08
N TYR A 70 34.43 -32.38 -12.94
CA TYR A 70 33.32 -33.30 -12.75
C TYR A 70 32.02 -32.51 -12.65
N ARG A 71 30.96 -33.02 -13.27
CA ARG A 71 29.61 -32.41 -13.23
C ARG A 71 28.56 -33.47 -12.96
N ARG A 72 27.52 -33.11 -12.20
CA ARG A 72 26.28 -33.88 -12.08
C ARG A 72 25.06 -32.96 -12.00
N GLU A 73 23.92 -33.47 -12.45
CA GLU A 73 22.65 -32.72 -12.52
C GLU A 73 21.73 -32.99 -11.33
N SER A 74 22.05 -34.00 -10.52
CA SER A 74 21.31 -34.37 -9.31
C SER A 74 22.28 -34.92 -8.28
N LEU A 75 22.07 -34.57 -7.01
CA LEU A 75 22.84 -35.10 -5.89
C LEU A 75 22.71 -36.63 -5.74
N ARG A 76 21.66 -37.22 -6.32
CA ARG A 76 21.41 -38.67 -6.34
C ARG A 76 22.15 -39.40 -7.45
N LYS A 77 22.81 -38.69 -8.37
CA LYS A 77 23.59 -39.30 -9.45
C LYS A 77 25.09 -39.19 -9.14
N PRO A 78 25.92 -40.16 -9.59
CA PRO A 78 27.36 -40.05 -9.45
C PRO A 78 27.89 -38.87 -10.29
N PHE A 79 29.04 -38.34 -9.90
CA PHE A 79 29.77 -37.40 -10.72
C PHE A 79 30.23 -38.06 -12.02
N LYS A 80 30.11 -37.34 -13.14
CA LYS A 80 30.72 -37.73 -14.42
C LYS A 80 31.85 -36.77 -14.76
N ILE A 81 32.92 -37.29 -15.36
CA ILE A 81 33.94 -36.46 -15.97
C ILE A 81 33.27 -35.68 -17.09
N TYR A 82 33.36 -34.36 -17.01
CA TYR A 82 32.79 -33.46 -18.00
C TYR A 82 33.86 -32.91 -18.93
N ARG A 83 35.00 -32.48 -18.38
CA ARG A 83 36.08 -31.86 -19.15
C ARG A 83 37.43 -32.09 -18.49
N LYS A 84 38.45 -32.32 -19.32
CA LYS A 84 39.85 -32.26 -18.92
C LYS A 84 40.46 -30.95 -19.41
N VAL A 85 41.15 -30.26 -18.51
CA VAL A 85 41.89 -29.02 -18.74
C VAL A 85 43.37 -29.37 -18.68
N THR A 86 44.08 -29.17 -19.79
CA THR A 86 45.47 -29.64 -19.96
C THR A 86 46.53 -28.65 -19.50
N SER A 87 46.13 -27.44 -19.10
CA SER A 87 47.03 -26.44 -18.52
C SER A 87 46.85 -26.36 -17.00
N GLY A 88 47.94 -26.52 -16.27
CA GLY A 88 48.00 -26.30 -14.82
C GLY A 88 47.78 -24.85 -14.39
N SER A 89 47.82 -23.89 -15.32
CA SER A 89 47.57 -22.47 -15.06
C SER A 89 46.12 -22.04 -15.23
N THR A 90 45.31 -22.82 -15.93
CA THR A 90 43.88 -22.52 -16.09
C THR A 90 43.12 -22.83 -14.81
N THR A 91 42.47 -21.82 -14.24
CA THR A 91 41.75 -21.90 -12.95
C THR A 91 40.26 -21.59 -13.06
N SER A 92 39.72 -21.48 -14.27
CA SER A 92 38.29 -21.28 -14.49
C SER A 92 37.80 -21.97 -15.75
N TYR A 93 36.50 -22.25 -15.80
CA TYR A 93 35.84 -22.84 -16.95
C TYR A 93 34.40 -22.31 -17.07
N LEU A 94 33.99 -21.99 -18.30
CA LEU A 94 32.63 -21.56 -18.62
C LEU A 94 31.87 -22.73 -19.26
N ASP A 95 30.99 -23.35 -18.48
CA ASP A 95 30.09 -24.40 -18.96
C ASP A 95 28.90 -23.76 -19.68
N ARG A 96 28.73 -24.07 -20.97
CA ARG A 96 27.73 -23.45 -21.87
C ARG A 96 26.67 -24.46 -22.29
N SER A 97 25.65 -23.97 -22.98
CA SER A 97 24.57 -24.79 -23.57
C SER A 97 23.78 -25.61 -22.55
N LEU A 98 23.71 -25.12 -21.30
CA LEU A 98 22.96 -25.75 -20.23
C LEU A 98 21.46 -25.44 -20.35
N PRO A 99 20.56 -26.39 -20.02
CA PRO A 99 19.15 -26.12 -19.81
C PRO A 99 18.90 -24.96 -18.84
N VAL A 100 17.88 -24.16 -19.15
CA VAL A 100 17.40 -23.04 -18.32
C VAL A 100 16.84 -23.55 -16.99
N ALA A 101 17.03 -22.77 -15.92
CA ALA A 101 16.49 -23.05 -14.58
C ALA A 101 16.79 -24.47 -14.08
N LYS A 102 18.06 -24.87 -14.18
CA LYS A 102 18.54 -26.20 -13.79
C LYS A 102 19.71 -26.11 -12.83
N THR A 103 19.67 -26.96 -11.81
CA THR A 103 20.71 -27.07 -10.78
C THR A 103 21.77 -28.07 -11.21
N TYR A 104 23.02 -27.75 -10.89
CA TYR A 104 24.21 -28.54 -11.16
C TYR A 104 25.10 -28.56 -9.93
N GLN A 105 25.89 -29.62 -9.81
CA GLN A 105 27.03 -29.65 -8.89
C GLN A 105 28.31 -29.88 -9.66
N TYR A 106 29.35 -29.12 -9.31
CA TYR A 106 30.68 -29.22 -9.88
C TYR A 106 31.70 -29.59 -8.81
N ALA A 107 32.69 -30.36 -9.22
CA ALA A 107 33.89 -30.64 -8.45
C ALA A 107 35.08 -30.61 -9.42
N VAL A 108 36.25 -30.16 -8.95
CA VAL A 108 37.45 -30.08 -9.77
C VAL A 108 38.60 -30.77 -9.02
N ARG A 109 39.35 -31.62 -9.71
CA ARG A 109 40.57 -32.25 -9.17
C ARG A 109 41.77 -31.85 -10.02
N ALA A 110 42.86 -31.44 -9.40
CA ALA A 110 44.13 -31.29 -10.08
C ALA A 110 44.69 -32.69 -10.38
N TYR A 111 45.41 -32.83 -11.50
CA TYR A 111 46.13 -34.06 -11.83
C TYR A 111 47.59 -33.76 -12.21
N ARG A 112 48.49 -34.68 -11.86
CA ARG A 112 49.90 -34.70 -12.26
C ARG A 112 50.36 -36.16 -12.39
N ARG A 113 51.41 -36.43 -13.19
CA ARG A 113 52.15 -37.70 -13.12
C ARG A 113 53.21 -37.64 -12.02
N GLU A 114 53.15 -38.57 -11.07
CA GLU A 114 54.14 -38.78 -10.02
C GLU A 114 54.54 -40.27 -10.07
N ASN A 115 55.84 -40.56 -10.12
CA ASN A 115 56.37 -41.93 -10.20
C ASN A 115 55.67 -42.80 -11.28
N GLY A 116 55.49 -42.24 -12.48
CA GLY A 116 54.85 -42.91 -13.62
C GLY A 116 53.32 -43.04 -13.56
N LYS A 117 52.67 -42.66 -12.45
CA LYS A 117 51.21 -42.81 -12.24
C LYS A 117 50.51 -41.45 -12.15
N TYR A 118 49.24 -41.39 -12.58
CA TYR A 118 48.43 -40.20 -12.35
C TYR A 118 48.00 -40.11 -10.89
N VAL A 119 48.36 -39.00 -10.24
CA VAL A 119 47.91 -38.63 -8.90
C VAL A 119 46.89 -37.50 -9.03
N PHE A 120 45.88 -37.52 -8.17
CA PHE A 120 44.81 -36.52 -8.13
C PHE A 120 44.70 -35.89 -6.75
N SER A 121 44.46 -34.58 -6.72
CA SER A 121 44.20 -33.84 -5.48
C SER A 121 42.88 -34.22 -4.81
N LYS A 122 42.71 -33.82 -3.55
CA LYS A 122 41.39 -33.70 -2.90
C LYS A 122 40.57 -32.58 -3.57
N TYR A 123 39.26 -32.56 -3.34
CA TYR A 123 38.35 -31.57 -3.91
C TYR A 123 37.22 -31.20 -2.95
N THR A 124 36.64 -30.01 -3.16
CA THR A 124 35.31 -29.64 -2.67
C THR A 124 34.32 -29.62 -3.82
N ALA A 125 33.02 -29.73 -3.51
CA ALA A 125 31.95 -29.62 -4.48
C ALA A 125 31.13 -28.34 -4.27
N VAL A 126 30.67 -27.72 -5.34
CA VAL A 126 29.85 -26.51 -5.31
C VAL A 126 28.54 -26.70 -6.08
N LEU A 127 27.44 -26.20 -5.51
CA LEU A 127 26.15 -26.14 -6.18
C LEU A 127 26.02 -24.82 -6.95
N GLY A 128 25.45 -24.90 -8.14
CA GLY A 128 25.05 -23.74 -8.93
C GLY A 128 23.78 -24.02 -9.70
N ALA A 129 23.10 -22.98 -10.16
CA ALA A 129 21.96 -23.14 -11.05
C ALA A 129 22.02 -22.14 -12.19
N THR A 130 21.64 -22.58 -13.39
CA THR A 130 21.31 -21.66 -14.47
C THR A 130 20.07 -20.86 -14.07
N ARG A 131 20.05 -19.60 -14.47
CA ARG A 131 18.98 -18.66 -14.11
C ARG A 131 17.72 -18.96 -14.93
N PRO A 132 16.51 -18.82 -14.37
CA PRO A 132 15.30 -18.82 -15.19
C PRO A 132 15.24 -17.62 -16.14
N ASP A 133 14.45 -17.74 -17.21
CA ASP A 133 14.13 -16.60 -18.07
C ASP A 133 13.32 -15.56 -17.31
N GLY A 134 13.48 -14.28 -17.67
CA GLY A 134 12.72 -13.19 -17.03
C GLY A 134 11.27 -13.15 -17.51
N THR A 135 10.33 -12.85 -16.62
CA THR A 135 8.90 -12.66 -16.95
C THR A 135 8.54 -11.18 -16.96
N SER A 136 7.57 -10.81 -17.81
CA SER A 136 6.97 -9.47 -17.77
C SER A 136 5.78 -9.47 -16.81
N SER A 137 5.51 -8.33 -16.19
CA SER A 137 4.40 -8.16 -15.25
C SER A 137 3.48 -7.03 -15.66
N THR A 138 2.18 -7.23 -15.49
CA THR A 138 1.15 -6.20 -15.61
C THR A 138 0.81 -5.68 -14.23
N ILE A 139 0.74 -4.36 -14.07
CA ILE A 139 0.40 -3.73 -12.80
C ILE A 139 -0.79 -2.76 -12.95
N LYS A 140 -1.65 -2.71 -11.93
CA LYS A 140 -2.82 -1.81 -11.89
C LYS A 140 -2.95 -1.21 -10.49
N ALA A 141 -3.00 0.12 -10.40
CA ALA A 141 -3.39 0.82 -9.18
C ALA A 141 -4.89 0.59 -8.95
N ALA A 142 -5.22 -0.19 -7.92
CA ALA A 142 -6.59 -0.55 -7.57
C ALA A 142 -7.23 0.48 -6.62
N SER A 143 -6.44 1.12 -5.77
CA SER A 143 -6.85 2.24 -4.92
C SER A 143 -5.63 3.10 -4.54
N SER A 144 -5.84 4.13 -3.73
CA SER A 144 -4.76 4.95 -3.14
C SER A 144 -3.76 4.15 -2.30
N SER A 145 -4.15 2.96 -1.82
CA SER A 145 -3.38 2.10 -0.92
C SER A 145 -3.21 0.67 -1.43
N GLN A 146 -3.53 0.40 -2.70
CA GLN A 146 -3.42 -0.94 -3.27
C GLN A 146 -2.99 -0.95 -4.74
N ILE A 147 -2.00 -1.79 -5.06
CA ILE A 147 -1.61 -2.14 -6.43
C ILE A 147 -1.68 -3.65 -6.63
N ASN A 148 -2.31 -4.09 -7.72
CA ASN A 148 -2.35 -5.49 -8.11
C ASN A 148 -1.30 -5.75 -9.19
N ILE A 149 -0.52 -6.83 -9.03
CA ILE A 149 0.56 -7.25 -9.94
C ILE A 149 0.27 -8.68 -10.41
N ALA A 150 0.39 -8.92 -11.71
CA ALA A 150 0.24 -10.25 -12.31
C ALA A 150 1.38 -10.52 -13.32
N TRP A 151 1.77 -11.78 -13.49
CA TRP A 151 2.84 -12.19 -14.40
C TRP A 151 2.61 -13.58 -14.99
N LYS A 152 3.30 -13.88 -16.10
CA LYS A 152 3.28 -15.22 -16.70
C LYS A 152 4.17 -16.17 -15.91
N ALA A 153 3.69 -17.41 -15.71
CA ALA A 153 4.47 -18.46 -15.07
C ALA A 153 5.74 -18.79 -15.89
N VAL A 154 6.84 -19.08 -15.20
CA VAL A 154 8.15 -19.40 -15.79
C VAL A 154 8.49 -20.85 -15.48
N SER A 155 8.74 -21.63 -16.53
CA SER A 155 9.05 -23.04 -16.43
C SER A 155 10.25 -23.28 -15.51
N ARG A 156 10.12 -24.27 -14.62
CA ARG A 156 11.15 -24.76 -13.68
C ARG A 156 11.66 -23.73 -12.64
N ALA A 157 11.04 -22.55 -12.55
CA ALA A 157 11.30 -21.62 -11.46
C ALA A 157 10.81 -22.21 -10.12
N ASP A 158 11.56 -22.01 -9.05
CA ASP A 158 11.19 -22.44 -7.70
C ASP A 158 10.37 -21.36 -6.95
N GLY A 159 10.22 -20.18 -7.55
CA GLY A 159 9.44 -19.06 -7.02
C GLY A 159 9.77 -17.75 -7.71
N TYR A 160 9.21 -16.66 -7.18
CA TYR A 160 9.38 -15.30 -7.70
C TYR A 160 9.70 -14.33 -6.58
N ARG A 161 10.62 -13.41 -6.83
CA ARG A 161 10.85 -12.24 -5.99
C ARG A 161 10.28 -11.00 -6.67
N ILE A 162 9.37 -10.33 -5.97
CA ILE A 162 8.75 -9.10 -6.41
C ILE A 162 9.48 -7.96 -5.73
N TYR A 163 10.09 -7.09 -6.52
CA TYR A 163 10.70 -5.87 -6.03
C TYR A 163 9.88 -4.67 -6.44
N ARG A 164 9.87 -3.66 -5.59
CA ARG A 164 9.14 -2.41 -5.77
C ARG A 164 10.10 -1.22 -5.64
N LYS A 165 9.93 -0.25 -6.52
CA LYS A 165 10.56 1.06 -6.45
C LYS A 165 9.48 2.14 -6.37
N ALA A 166 9.55 2.99 -5.35
CA ALA A 166 8.65 4.14 -5.18
C ALA A 166 9.34 5.41 -5.70
N ASN A 167 8.64 6.18 -6.53
CA ASN A 167 9.19 7.35 -7.22
C ASN A 167 10.55 7.02 -7.86
N ASN A 168 11.57 7.85 -7.60
CA ASN A 168 12.93 7.63 -8.09
C ASN A 168 13.84 6.93 -7.07
N GLY A 169 13.29 6.38 -5.98
CA GLY A 169 14.04 5.77 -4.89
C GLY A 169 14.69 4.41 -5.21
N ASN A 170 15.07 3.70 -4.14
CA ASN A 170 15.73 2.40 -4.24
C ASN A 170 14.74 1.24 -4.41
N TRP A 171 15.19 0.15 -5.02
CA TRP A 171 14.44 -1.11 -5.08
C TRP A 171 14.37 -1.75 -3.70
N SER A 172 13.17 -2.20 -3.31
CA SER A 172 12.91 -2.92 -2.07
C SER A 172 12.18 -4.23 -2.37
N LEU A 173 12.39 -5.27 -1.56
CA LEU A 173 11.66 -6.53 -1.70
C LEU A 173 10.22 -6.34 -1.19
N ALA A 174 9.24 -6.47 -2.08
CA ALA A 174 7.83 -6.43 -1.72
C ALA A 174 7.31 -7.81 -1.29
N ALA A 175 7.74 -8.87 -2.00
CA ALA A 175 7.36 -10.24 -1.68
C ALA A 175 8.33 -11.28 -2.26
N ASP A 176 8.36 -12.47 -1.64
CA ASP A 176 9.04 -13.67 -2.12
C ASP A 176 8.01 -14.82 -2.07
N VAL A 177 7.56 -15.27 -3.24
CA VAL A 177 6.41 -16.18 -3.38
C VAL A 177 6.82 -17.49 -4.04
N GLY A 178 6.07 -18.55 -3.75
CA GLY A 178 6.28 -19.88 -4.34
C GLY A 178 5.99 -19.93 -5.85
N SER A 179 6.43 -21.00 -6.50
CA SER A 179 6.34 -21.20 -7.95
C SER A 179 4.91 -21.24 -8.51
N SER A 180 3.92 -21.63 -7.69
CA SER A 180 2.50 -21.68 -8.08
C SER A 180 1.81 -20.32 -8.16
N LYS A 181 2.46 -19.24 -7.69
CA LYS A 181 1.86 -17.89 -7.69
C LYS A 181 2.22 -17.14 -8.98
N THR A 182 1.19 -16.58 -9.61
CA THR A 182 1.28 -15.72 -10.80
C THR A 182 0.73 -14.31 -10.56
N PHE A 183 0.44 -13.98 -9.30
CA PHE A 183 -0.08 -12.67 -8.89
C PHE A 183 0.36 -12.30 -7.47
N TYR A 184 0.33 -11.00 -7.17
CA TYR A 184 0.58 -10.40 -5.86
C TYR A 184 -0.21 -9.10 -5.70
N THR A 185 -0.75 -8.86 -4.51
CA THR A 185 -1.43 -7.61 -4.16
C THR A 185 -0.58 -6.85 -3.15
N ASP A 186 -0.06 -5.70 -3.55
CA ASP A 186 0.70 -4.82 -2.68
C ASP A 186 -0.23 -3.81 -1.98
N LYS A 187 -0.38 -3.97 -0.67
CA LYS A 187 -1.17 -3.08 0.21
C LYS A 187 -0.31 -2.11 1.02
N LYS A 188 1.01 -2.10 0.80
CA LYS A 188 1.98 -1.23 1.50
C LYS A 188 2.37 -0.03 0.64
N VAL A 189 1.49 0.37 -0.27
CA VAL A 189 1.70 1.50 -1.19
C VAL A 189 0.99 2.72 -0.64
N SER A 190 1.56 3.90 -0.91
CA SER A 190 1.06 5.18 -0.44
C SER A 190 0.30 5.89 -1.56
N ALA A 191 -0.65 6.76 -1.19
CA ALA A 191 -1.43 7.56 -2.13
C ALA A 191 -0.56 8.51 -2.95
N GLY A 192 -1.01 8.85 -4.17
CA GLY A 192 -0.34 9.82 -5.04
C GLY A 192 1.08 9.46 -5.48
N THR A 193 1.53 8.24 -5.23
CA THR A 193 2.93 7.83 -5.36
C THR A 193 3.13 7.00 -6.62
N LYS A 194 4.21 7.28 -7.36
CA LYS A 194 4.59 6.50 -8.54
C LYS A 194 5.26 5.21 -8.12
N TYR A 195 4.91 4.10 -8.74
CA TYR A 195 5.52 2.80 -8.49
C TYR A 195 5.92 2.10 -9.78
N VAL A 196 7.07 1.44 -9.71
CA VAL A 196 7.57 0.48 -10.70
C VAL A 196 7.87 -0.83 -9.98
N TYR A 197 7.57 -1.95 -10.61
CA TYR A 197 7.82 -3.28 -10.06
C TYR A 197 8.75 -4.09 -10.97
N THR A 198 9.41 -5.08 -10.39
CA THR A 198 10.02 -6.19 -11.15
C THR A 198 9.58 -7.50 -10.52
N VAL A 199 9.26 -8.48 -11.36
CA VAL A 199 9.00 -9.86 -10.93
C VAL A 199 10.12 -10.73 -11.45
N ARG A 200 10.95 -11.24 -10.53
CA ARG A 200 12.14 -12.02 -10.87
C ARG A 200 11.93 -13.49 -10.46
N PRO A 201 11.70 -14.41 -11.41
CA PRO A 201 11.70 -15.83 -11.10
C PRO A 201 13.08 -16.24 -10.58
N TYR A 202 13.16 -17.30 -9.78
CA TYR A 202 14.45 -17.81 -9.31
C TYR A 202 14.54 -19.32 -9.36
N LYS A 203 15.77 -19.83 -9.44
CA LYS A 203 16.11 -21.23 -9.18
C LYS A 203 16.97 -21.34 -7.93
N LYS A 204 16.70 -22.30 -7.07
CA LYS A 204 17.50 -22.57 -5.87
C LYS A 204 18.59 -23.60 -6.16
N ALA A 205 19.78 -23.32 -5.65
CA ALA A 205 20.88 -24.27 -5.56
C ALA A 205 21.46 -24.14 -4.14
N GLY A 206 21.15 -25.12 -3.28
CA GLY A 206 21.35 -24.97 -1.84
C GLY A 206 20.58 -23.77 -1.30
N ASN A 207 21.25 -22.92 -0.52
CA ASN A 207 20.67 -21.72 0.07
C ASN A 207 20.71 -20.48 -0.85
N VAL A 208 21.22 -20.62 -2.08
CA VAL A 208 21.40 -19.52 -3.02
C VAL A 208 20.25 -19.48 -4.02
N LYS A 209 19.67 -18.28 -4.25
CA LYS A 209 18.64 -18.02 -5.27
C LYS A 209 19.27 -17.36 -6.50
N TYR A 210 19.27 -18.08 -7.61
CA TYR A 210 19.72 -17.60 -8.92
C TYR A 210 18.55 -16.92 -9.63
N LEU A 211 18.49 -15.59 -9.54
CA LEU A 211 17.37 -14.77 -10.03
C LEU A 211 17.42 -14.61 -11.55
N GLY A 212 16.29 -14.75 -12.24
CA GLY A 212 16.17 -14.48 -13.67
C GLY A 212 16.50 -13.05 -14.06
N THR A 213 16.48 -12.81 -15.37
CA THR A 213 16.70 -11.47 -15.95
C THR A 213 15.68 -10.49 -15.39
N LEU A 214 16.14 -9.29 -15.03
CA LEU A 214 15.28 -8.23 -14.52
C LEU A 214 14.50 -7.61 -15.69
N LYS A 215 13.18 -7.50 -15.53
CA LYS A 215 12.30 -6.76 -16.43
C LYS A 215 11.44 -5.83 -15.57
N GLN A 216 11.47 -4.54 -15.87
CA GLN A 216 10.63 -3.55 -15.19
C GLN A 216 9.22 -3.58 -15.78
N SER A 217 8.23 -3.34 -14.93
CA SER A 217 6.87 -3.03 -15.37
C SER A 217 6.79 -1.62 -15.97
N ASN A 218 5.62 -1.27 -16.53
CA ASN A 218 5.24 0.13 -16.67
C ASN A 218 5.17 0.83 -15.30
N THR A 219 5.19 2.16 -15.31
CA THR A 219 4.96 2.99 -14.10
C THR A 219 3.46 3.18 -13.88
N VAL A 220 3.00 3.07 -12.64
CA VAL A 220 1.64 3.46 -12.24
C VAL A 220 1.68 4.44 -11.08
N THR A 221 0.73 5.37 -11.04
CA THR A 221 0.56 6.29 -9.92
C THR A 221 -0.68 5.88 -9.15
N THR A 222 -0.56 5.69 -7.83
CA THR A 222 -1.75 5.50 -6.99
C THR A 222 -2.59 6.79 -6.97
N PRO A 223 -3.93 6.69 -6.92
CA PRO A 223 -4.78 7.86 -6.70
C PRO A 223 -4.31 8.67 -5.50
N LYS A 224 -4.32 10.00 -5.61
CA LYS A 224 -4.11 10.89 -4.47
C LYS A 224 -5.31 10.81 -3.53
N ILE A 225 -5.06 10.97 -2.24
CA ILE A 225 -6.13 11.27 -1.27
C ILE A 225 -6.32 12.79 -1.30
N SER A 226 -7.55 13.25 -1.49
CA SER A 226 -7.89 14.67 -1.40
C SER A 226 -7.83 15.10 0.06
N SER A 227 -6.64 15.29 0.59
CA SER A 227 -6.41 15.73 1.97
C SER A 227 -6.37 17.25 2.04
N SER A 228 -7.53 17.91 2.02
CA SER A 228 -7.60 19.29 2.54
C SER A 228 -8.18 19.24 3.94
N ASN A 229 -7.41 19.75 4.91
CA ASN A 229 -7.93 20.06 6.24
C ASN A 229 -8.65 21.43 6.24
N SER A 230 -8.90 21.98 5.05
CA SER A 230 -9.67 23.21 4.90
C SER A 230 -11.13 22.90 5.24
N LYS A 231 -11.79 23.90 5.84
CA LYS A 231 -13.24 23.90 6.00
C LYS A 231 -13.92 23.67 4.64
N PHE A 232 -15.12 23.09 4.67
CA PHE A 232 -15.92 22.91 3.47
C PHE A 232 -16.17 24.23 2.76
N SER A 233 -15.99 24.22 1.44
CA SER A 233 -16.43 25.32 0.59
C SER A 233 -17.96 25.42 0.61
N SER A 234 -18.50 26.54 0.14
CA SER A 234 -19.97 26.71 0.02
C SER A 234 -20.62 25.62 -0.84
N SER A 235 -19.93 25.15 -1.89
CA SER A 235 -20.44 24.05 -2.73
C SER A 235 -20.44 22.71 -2.01
N GLN A 236 -19.43 22.42 -1.17
CA GLN A 236 -19.37 21.21 -0.36
C GLN A 236 -20.44 21.22 0.74
N LYS A 237 -20.69 22.37 1.37
CA LYS A 237 -21.80 22.55 2.31
C LYS A 237 -23.16 22.33 1.63
N GLU A 238 -23.33 22.81 0.40
CA GLU A 238 -24.56 22.60 -0.37
C GLU A 238 -24.80 21.13 -0.69
N VAL A 239 -23.75 20.38 -1.05
CA VAL A 239 -23.82 18.92 -1.22
C VAL A 239 -24.23 18.26 0.09
N MET A 240 -23.64 18.63 1.22
CA MET A 240 -24.03 18.07 2.51
C MET A 240 -25.47 18.37 2.88
N LYS A 241 -25.94 19.61 2.72
CA LYS A 241 -27.35 19.98 2.97
C LYS A 241 -28.30 19.09 2.16
N LYS A 242 -28.03 18.94 0.85
CA LYS A 242 -28.81 18.08 -0.05
C LYS A 242 -28.79 16.61 0.37
N ILE A 243 -27.67 16.11 0.88
CA ILE A 243 -27.57 14.75 1.41
C ILE A 243 -28.42 14.62 2.66
N LEU A 244 -28.22 15.47 3.67
CA LEU A 244 -28.89 15.38 4.97
C LEU A 244 -30.41 15.48 4.83
N TYR A 245 -30.93 16.46 4.09
CA TYR A 245 -32.37 16.55 3.85
C TYR A 245 -32.92 15.37 3.02
N ALA A 246 -32.17 14.90 2.02
CA ALA A 246 -32.59 13.73 1.24
C ALA A 246 -32.78 12.50 2.12
N VAL A 247 -31.92 12.34 3.12
CA VAL A 247 -31.97 11.19 4.01
C VAL A 247 -32.98 11.32 5.15
N GLU A 248 -33.30 12.55 5.58
CA GLU A 248 -34.33 12.83 6.58
C GLU A 248 -35.74 12.76 5.99
N THR A 249 -36.05 13.65 5.03
CA THR A 249 -37.43 13.81 4.51
C THR A 249 -37.55 13.62 3.01
N GLY A 250 -36.44 13.70 2.26
CA GLY A 250 -36.45 13.62 0.79
C GLY A 250 -36.61 12.21 0.20
N GLY A 251 -37.15 11.24 0.93
CA GLY A 251 -37.40 9.88 0.43
C GLY A 251 -36.12 9.15 -0.02
N GLN A 252 -34.96 9.56 0.49
CA GLN A 252 -33.64 9.10 0.08
C GLN A 252 -33.39 9.28 -1.44
N VAL A 253 -33.79 10.43 -1.99
CA VAL A 253 -33.45 10.87 -3.35
C VAL A 253 -32.58 12.13 -3.25
N TYR A 254 -31.38 12.10 -3.84
CA TYR A 254 -30.41 13.20 -3.69
C TYR A 254 -31.01 14.55 -4.07
N GLY A 255 -30.91 15.52 -3.16
CA GLY A 255 -31.40 16.87 -3.38
C GLY A 255 -32.90 17.05 -3.21
N ASN A 256 -33.67 15.99 -2.95
CA ASN A 256 -35.07 16.10 -2.54
C ASN A 256 -35.18 16.52 -1.07
N GLN A 257 -36.14 17.39 -0.74
CA GLN A 257 -36.22 18.10 0.55
C GLN A 257 -37.69 18.43 0.82
N ASP A 258 -38.24 17.97 1.95
CA ASP A 258 -39.58 18.39 2.38
C ASP A 258 -39.47 19.44 3.50
N TYR A 259 -39.54 20.71 3.11
CA TYR A 259 -39.51 21.84 4.05
C TYR A 259 -40.80 21.99 4.86
N SER A 260 -41.89 21.34 4.43
CA SER A 260 -43.20 21.37 5.07
C SER A 260 -43.44 20.22 6.04
N ASP A 261 -42.46 19.34 6.24
CA ASP A 261 -42.65 18.16 7.08
C ASP A 261 -43.12 18.54 8.50
N PHE A 262 -44.10 17.78 8.98
CA PHE A 262 -44.58 17.86 10.34
C PHE A 262 -44.88 16.46 10.86
N THR A 263 -44.20 16.11 11.93
CA THR A 263 -44.31 14.81 12.58
C THR A 263 -44.78 14.97 14.02
N GLU A 264 -45.85 14.26 14.36
CA GLU A 264 -46.42 14.24 15.71
C GLU A 264 -45.49 13.52 16.68
N ALA A 265 -45.58 13.88 17.97
CA ALA A 265 -44.87 13.15 19.02
C ALA A 265 -45.19 11.65 18.95
N PHE A 266 -44.21 10.82 19.30
CA PHE A 266 -44.27 9.36 19.30
C PHE A 266 -44.39 8.66 17.93
N THR A 267 -44.41 9.41 16.82
CA THR A 267 -44.51 8.81 15.48
C THR A 267 -43.26 7.99 15.14
N ASN A 268 -42.07 8.53 15.38
CA ASN A 268 -40.81 7.87 15.02
C ASN A 268 -40.28 6.95 16.14
N SER A 269 -40.53 7.30 17.40
CA SER A 269 -40.09 6.51 18.56
C SER A 269 -40.97 6.76 19.79
N LYS A 270 -41.17 5.73 20.62
CA LYS A 270 -41.87 5.84 21.92
C LYS A 270 -41.20 6.78 22.92
N THR A 271 -39.94 7.15 22.68
CA THR A 271 -39.17 8.07 23.53
C THR A 271 -39.16 9.51 23.02
N GLU A 272 -39.82 9.79 21.90
CA GLU A 272 -39.89 11.14 21.30
C GLU A 272 -41.18 11.84 21.72
N TYR A 273 -41.12 12.59 22.82
CA TYR A 273 -42.28 13.19 23.48
C TYR A 273 -42.76 14.52 22.87
N ALA A 274 -42.17 14.98 21.78
CA ALA A 274 -42.37 16.30 21.22
C ALA A 274 -42.48 16.25 19.69
N ILE A 275 -42.99 17.33 19.10
CA ILE A 275 -43.10 17.46 17.64
C ILE A 275 -41.73 17.56 16.96
N THR A 276 -41.71 17.17 15.69
CA THR A 276 -40.58 17.35 14.78
C THR A 276 -41.07 18.09 13.54
N ILE A 277 -40.28 19.07 13.06
CA ILE A 277 -40.69 19.91 11.93
C ILE A 277 -39.57 20.09 10.89
N GLY A 278 -39.98 20.29 9.64
CA GLY A 278 -39.12 20.73 8.54
C GLY A 278 -38.16 19.68 7.98
N ALA A 279 -37.42 20.09 6.95
CA ALA A 279 -36.56 19.23 6.14
C ALA A 279 -35.39 18.62 6.94
N GLY A 280 -34.95 19.32 8.00
CA GLY A 280 -33.89 18.86 8.88
C GLY A 280 -34.37 17.96 10.02
N GLN A 281 -35.66 17.65 10.10
CA GLN A 281 -36.27 16.94 11.24
C GLN A 281 -35.91 17.61 12.58
N TRP A 282 -36.20 18.91 12.69
CA TRP A 282 -35.90 19.69 13.89
C TRP A 282 -36.81 19.25 15.03
N TYR A 283 -36.26 18.50 15.98
CA TYR A 283 -36.99 17.93 17.11
C TYR A 283 -37.02 18.90 18.31
N ALA A 284 -38.17 18.99 18.98
CA ALA A 284 -38.31 19.63 20.29
C ALA A 284 -37.75 21.07 20.34
N THR A 285 -36.72 21.33 21.16
CA THR A 285 -36.14 22.67 21.32
C THR A 285 -35.49 23.21 20.04
N GLU A 286 -35.07 22.36 19.10
CA GLU A 286 -34.60 22.81 17.79
C GLU A 286 -35.77 23.26 16.90
N ALA A 287 -36.95 22.64 17.01
CA ALA A 287 -38.17 23.14 16.37
C ALA A 287 -38.52 24.55 16.88
N GLN A 288 -38.44 24.73 18.21
CA GLN A 288 -38.63 26.03 18.86
C GLN A 288 -37.64 27.07 18.33
N ARG A 289 -36.36 26.68 18.22
CA ARG A 289 -35.28 27.53 17.71
C ARG A 289 -35.54 27.98 16.27
N LEU A 290 -36.02 27.06 15.40
CA LEU A 290 -36.39 27.40 14.04
C LEU A 290 -37.52 28.44 14.01
N LEU A 291 -38.59 28.24 14.79
CA LEU A 291 -39.71 29.18 14.81
C LEU A 291 -39.30 30.55 15.38
N LYS A 292 -38.45 30.59 16.42
CA LYS A 292 -37.84 31.83 16.92
C LYS A 292 -37.01 32.53 15.85
N LEU A 293 -36.21 31.78 15.10
CA LEU A 293 -35.40 32.32 14.02
C LEU A 293 -36.26 32.93 12.90
N ILE A 294 -37.33 32.25 12.49
CA ILE A 294 -38.28 32.78 11.49
C ILE A 294 -38.94 34.06 12.01
N HIS A 295 -39.38 34.06 13.28
CA HIS A 295 -39.99 35.23 13.90
C HIS A 295 -39.04 36.44 13.89
N THR A 296 -37.79 36.25 14.34
CA THR A 296 -36.79 37.31 14.43
C THR A 296 -36.35 37.83 13.05
N THR A 297 -36.14 36.94 12.08
CA THR A 297 -35.61 37.30 10.74
C THR A 297 -36.69 37.76 9.76
N SER A 298 -37.95 37.35 9.95
CA SER A 298 -39.08 37.81 9.13
C SER A 298 -40.38 37.98 9.94
N PRO A 299 -40.47 39.03 10.78
CA PRO A 299 -41.67 39.31 11.57
C PRO A 299 -42.94 39.46 10.71
N LYS A 300 -42.80 40.01 9.49
CA LYS A 300 -43.90 40.15 8.54
C LYS A 300 -44.44 38.79 8.08
N THR A 301 -43.56 37.84 7.75
CA THR A 301 -43.97 36.48 7.41
C THR A 301 -44.64 35.80 8.59
N TYR A 302 -44.09 35.99 9.79
CA TYR A 302 -44.66 35.40 10.99
C TYR A 302 -46.08 35.91 11.24
N LYS A 303 -46.27 37.24 11.22
CA LYS A 303 -47.60 37.85 11.43
C LYS A 303 -48.60 37.50 10.34
N LYS A 304 -48.15 37.27 9.10
CA LYS A 304 -49.00 36.82 7.99
C LYS A 304 -49.67 35.48 8.30
N TYR A 305 -48.94 34.52 8.86
CA TYR A 305 -49.46 33.17 9.11
C TYR A 305 -49.96 32.96 10.53
N ASP A 306 -49.42 33.68 11.51
CA ASP A 306 -49.81 33.61 12.93
C ASP A 306 -50.31 34.97 13.44
N SER A 307 -51.35 35.51 12.81
CA SER A 307 -51.86 36.86 13.10
C SER A 307 -52.42 37.02 14.53
N LYS A 308 -52.80 35.90 15.17
CA LYS A 308 -53.32 35.84 16.55
C LYS A 308 -52.28 35.40 17.58
N ASN A 309 -51.03 35.19 17.16
CA ASN A 309 -49.93 34.70 18.01
C ASN A 309 -50.25 33.35 18.68
N GLU A 310 -51.04 32.49 18.04
CA GLU A 310 -51.41 31.18 18.59
C GLU A 310 -50.18 30.29 18.75
N VAL A 311 -49.32 30.24 17.73
CA VAL A 311 -48.07 29.47 17.77
C VAL A 311 -46.99 30.24 18.51
N TRP A 312 -46.90 31.56 18.32
CA TRP A 312 -45.89 32.37 19.01
C TRP A 312 -46.03 32.30 20.53
N ASN A 313 -47.25 32.33 21.06
CA ASN A 313 -47.48 32.18 22.49
C ASN A 313 -46.95 30.83 23.02
N ASP A 314 -47.10 29.74 22.27
CA ASP A 314 -46.51 28.46 22.65
C ASP A 314 -44.98 28.47 22.51
N VAL A 315 -44.45 29.09 21.45
CA VAL A 315 -43.00 29.25 21.24
C VAL A 315 -42.33 29.97 22.41
N VAL A 316 -43.01 30.94 23.03
CA VAL A 316 -42.47 31.71 24.15
C VAL A 316 -42.69 31.00 25.49
N ASN A 317 -43.87 30.42 25.71
CA ASN A 317 -44.31 30.03 27.06
C ASN A 317 -44.34 28.52 27.32
N ALA A 318 -44.35 27.66 26.29
CA ALA A 318 -44.46 26.21 26.48
C ALA A 318 -43.09 25.53 26.71
N ASP A 319 -43.12 24.33 27.30
CA ASP A 319 -41.95 23.45 27.39
C ASP A 319 -41.79 22.64 26.10
N TRP A 320 -40.89 23.11 25.23
CA TRP A 320 -40.62 22.48 23.93
C TRP A 320 -39.90 21.14 24.01
N SER A 321 -39.37 20.74 25.17
CA SER A 321 -38.83 19.39 25.35
C SER A 321 -39.92 18.31 25.34
N LYS A 322 -41.18 18.70 25.57
CA LYS A 322 -42.36 17.82 25.63
C LYS A 322 -43.56 18.39 24.88
N TYR A 323 -43.35 19.37 23.99
CA TYR A 323 -44.42 20.07 23.30
C TYR A 323 -45.05 19.21 22.21
N ARG A 324 -46.37 19.03 22.29
CA ARG A 324 -47.15 18.13 21.43
C ARG A 324 -48.26 18.89 20.75
N LEU A 325 -48.56 18.47 19.53
CA LEU A 325 -49.76 18.85 18.78
C LEU A 325 -50.26 17.59 18.07
N GLU A 326 -51.56 17.34 18.13
CA GLU A 326 -52.19 16.16 17.54
C GLU A 326 -53.07 16.54 16.34
N LYS A 327 -52.88 15.89 15.18
CA LYS A 327 -53.62 16.19 13.94
C LYS A 327 -55.13 15.97 14.07
N LYS A 328 -55.55 15.12 15.03
CA LYS A 328 -56.95 14.83 15.32
C LYS A 328 -57.63 15.92 16.16
N ASP A 329 -56.88 16.70 16.94
CA ASP A 329 -57.43 17.79 17.72
C ASP A 329 -57.62 19.03 16.84
N LYS A 330 -58.82 19.65 16.93
CA LYS A 330 -59.19 20.75 16.03
C LYS A 330 -58.35 22.00 16.27
N LYS A 331 -57.98 22.29 17.52
CA LYS A 331 -57.17 23.47 17.88
C LYS A 331 -55.73 23.25 17.46
N ASP A 332 -55.21 22.05 17.70
CA ASP A 332 -53.85 21.67 17.29
C ASP A 332 -53.71 21.66 15.78
N LYS A 333 -54.71 21.16 15.04
CA LYS A 333 -54.70 21.18 13.57
C LYS A 333 -54.48 22.59 13.00
N ASN A 334 -55.06 23.63 13.61
CA ASN A 334 -54.82 25.00 13.19
C ASN A 334 -53.35 25.41 13.42
N LYS A 335 -52.83 25.14 14.63
CA LYS A 335 -51.42 25.44 14.99
C LYS A 335 -50.43 24.69 14.10
N ILE A 336 -50.70 23.43 13.79
CA ILE A 336 -49.91 22.61 12.87
C ILE A 336 -49.86 23.28 11.48
N GLN A 337 -51.01 23.72 10.96
CA GLN A 337 -51.04 24.39 9.66
C GLN A 337 -50.29 25.73 9.66
N ILE A 338 -50.38 26.51 10.75
CA ILE A 338 -49.60 27.73 10.93
C ILE A 338 -48.11 27.41 10.89
N ILE A 339 -47.66 26.40 11.65
CA ILE A 339 -46.26 25.95 11.66
C ILE A 339 -45.82 25.55 10.25
N ILE A 340 -46.58 24.69 9.56
CA ILE A 340 -46.28 24.25 8.19
C ILE A 340 -46.14 25.44 7.24
N ASN A 341 -47.06 26.41 7.30
CA ASN A 341 -47.01 27.62 6.47
C ASN A 341 -45.78 28.50 6.79
N LEU A 342 -45.40 28.61 8.06
CA LEU A 342 -44.21 29.34 8.48
C LEU A 342 -42.94 28.69 7.92
N ILE A 343 -42.76 27.38 8.12
CA ILE A 343 -41.53 26.67 7.74
C ILE A 343 -41.39 26.49 6.22
N SER A 344 -42.50 26.35 5.49
CA SER A 344 -42.52 26.25 4.03
C SER A 344 -42.46 27.60 3.30
N SER A 345 -42.61 28.71 4.02
CA SER A 345 -42.47 30.04 3.43
C SER A 345 -41.04 30.30 2.92
N PRO A 346 -40.82 31.25 1.99
CA PRO A 346 -39.47 31.61 1.56
C PRO A 346 -38.53 32.02 2.70
N ALA A 347 -39.06 32.65 3.77
CA ALA A 347 -38.28 32.97 4.96
C ALA A 347 -38.00 31.71 5.81
N GLY A 348 -38.99 30.83 5.96
CA GLY A 348 -38.87 29.55 6.63
C GLY A 348 -37.80 28.65 6.01
N ILE A 349 -37.84 28.48 4.69
CA ILE A 349 -36.85 27.72 3.91
C ILE A 349 -35.43 28.27 4.17
N LYS A 350 -35.24 29.59 4.08
CA LYS A 350 -33.95 30.21 4.37
C LYS A 350 -33.46 29.96 5.80
N CYS A 351 -34.37 29.99 6.78
CA CYS A 351 -34.04 29.72 8.18
C CYS A 351 -33.66 28.25 8.41
N GLN A 352 -34.37 27.31 7.78
CA GLN A 352 -34.03 25.89 7.82
C GLN A 352 -32.63 25.65 7.24
N ASP A 353 -32.37 26.18 6.05
CA ASP A 353 -31.06 26.08 5.40
C ASP A 353 -29.95 26.68 6.23
N TYR A 354 -30.20 27.85 6.83
CA TYR A 354 -29.24 28.49 7.73
C TYR A 354 -28.88 27.58 8.91
N LEU A 355 -29.88 27.02 9.60
CA LEU A 355 -29.63 26.10 10.72
C LEU A 355 -28.88 24.84 10.28
N MET A 356 -29.23 24.29 9.12
CA MET A 356 -28.55 23.12 8.57
C MET A 356 -27.08 23.41 8.24
N TYR A 357 -26.77 24.56 7.64
CA TYR A 357 -25.38 24.95 7.41
C TYR A 357 -24.60 25.15 8.71
N LYS A 358 -25.21 25.77 9.73
CA LYS A 358 -24.58 25.91 11.07
C LYS A 358 -24.25 24.55 11.67
N GLN A 359 -25.18 23.61 11.60
CA GLN A 359 -24.97 22.26 12.09
C GLN A 359 -23.87 21.52 11.31
N ILE A 360 -23.82 21.65 9.98
CA ILE A 360 -22.75 21.10 9.14
C ILE A 360 -21.38 21.67 9.54
N GLU A 361 -21.29 22.98 9.81
CA GLU A 361 -20.04 23.63 10.25
C GLU A 361 -19.55 23.11 11.60
N GLU A 362 -20.47 22.95 12.56
CA GLU A 362 -20.17 22.42 13.89
C GLU A 362 -19.67 20.96 13.79
N TYR A 363 -20.39 20.12 13.04
CA TYR A 363 -20.02 18.71 12.88
C TYR A 363 -18.73 18.54 12.07
N GLU A 364 -18.49 19.38 11.06
CA GLU A 364 -17.21 19.40 10.36
C GLU A 364 -16.06 19.67 11.35
N ALA A 365 -16.19 20.69 12.20
CA ALA A 365 -15.14 21.02 13.17
C ALA A 365 -14.84 19.86 14.13
N GLU A 366 -15.88 19.23 14.67
CA GLU A 366 -15.76 18.04 15.53
C GLU A 366 -15.00 16.90 14.81
N VAL A 367 -15.39 16.59 13.58
CA VAL A 367 -14.83 15.48 12.79
C VAL A 367 -13.40 15.74 12.35
N ARG A 368 -13.07 16.99 11.98
CA ARG A 368 -11.71 17.40 11.63
C ARG A 368 -10.77 17.28 12.82
N ASN A 369 -11.23 17.60 14.03
CA ASN A 369 -10.48 17.41 15.26
C ASN A 369 -10.18 15.93 15.58
N LEU A 370 -11.00 15.00 15.07
CA LEU A 370 -10.75 13.56 15.14
C LEU A 370 -9.74 13.05 14.10
N GLY A 371 -9.14 13.94 13.30
CA GLY A 371 -8.08 13.61 12.35
C GLY A 371 -8.57 13.17 10.96
N VAL A 372 -9.87 13.29 10.67
CA VAL A 372 -10.43 12.96 9.35
C VAL A 372 -10.14 14.10 8.36
N LYS A 373 -9.26 13.83 7.38
CA LYS A 373 -8.75 14.85 6.44
C LYS A 373 -9.40 14.81 5.05
N ASP A 374 -9.93 13.67 4.62
CA ASP A 374 -10.57 13.54 3.31
C ASP A 374 -11.97 14.17 3.34
N ALA A 375 -12.28 15.11 2.44
CA ALA A 375 -13.56 15.85 2.47
C ALA A 375 -14.78 14.91 2.36
N LYS A 376 -14.67 13.85 1.58
CA LYS A 376 -15.71 12.81 1.46
C LYS A 376 -15.88 12.03 2.76
N ALA A 377 -14.77 11.61 3.37
CA ALA A 377 -14.77 10.98 4.68
C ALA A 377 -15.38 11.87 5.77
N VAL A 378 -15.10 13.17 5.73
CA VAL A 378 -15.73 14.15 6.64
C VAL A 378 -17.23 14.21 6.41
N GLY A 379 -17.68 14.28 5.16
CA GLY A 379 -19.11 14.26 4.84
C GLY A 379 -19.82 13.00 5.36
N GLU A 380 -19.19 11.83 5.25
CA GLU A 380 -19.73 10.58 5.81
C GLU A 380 -19.82 10.64 7.34
N CYS A 381 -18.80 11.19 8.00
CA CYS A 381 -18.81 11.36 9.45
C CYS A 381 -19.85 12.39 9.92
N ILE A 382 -20.11 13.45 9.15
CA ILE A 382 -21.19 14.42 9.44
C ILE A 382 -22.55 13.73 9.36
N ASN A 383 -22.77 12.87 8.34
CA ASN A 383 -23.98 12.05 8.28
C ASN A 383 -24.10 11.10 9.50
N ILE A 384 -23.00 10.42 9.87
CA ILE A 384 -22.96 9.59 11.09
C ILE A 384 -23.28 10.43 12.34
N ARG A 385 -22.74 11.65 12.44
CA ARG A 385 -22.94 12.57 13.56
C ARG A 385 -24.38 13.06 13.66
N HIS A 386 -25.01 13.34 12.53
CA HIS A 386 -26.40 13.78 12.43
C HIS A 386 -27.36 12.67 12.85
N GLN A 387 -27.08 11.41 12.50
CA GLN A 387 -27.93 10.26 12.84
C GLN A 387 -27.69 9.69 14.24
N GLY A 388 -26.43 9.43 14.57
CA GLY A 388 -26.04 8.63 15.73
C GLY A 388 -25.34 9.42 16.83
N GLY A 389 -25.18 10.74 16.66
CA GLY A 389 -24.44 11.58 17.58
C GLY A 389 -22.93 11.34 17.56
N TYR A 390 -22.21 12.08 18.41
CA TYR A 390 -20.74 12.07 18.47
C TYR A 390 -20.18 10.68 18.84
N GLY A 391 -20.86 9.95 19.73
CA GLY A 391 -20.47 8.59 20.12
C GLY A 391 -20.50 7.59 18.96
N ALA A 392 -21.37 7.79 17.96
CA ALA A 392 -21.35 6.96 16.76
C ALA A 392 -20.14 7.26 15.86
N VAL A 393 -19.76 8.53 15.71
CA VAL A 393 -18.59 8.93 14.92
C VAL A 393 -17.32 8.27 15.47
N THR A 394 -17.06 8.45 16.77
CA THR A 394 -15.86 7.90 17.41
C THR A 394 -15.83 6.37 17.36
N ARG A 395 -16.98 5.71 17.54
CA ARG A 395 -17.11 4.25 17.39
C ARG A 395 -16.76 3.77 15.98
N ILE A 396 -17.24 4.42 14.93
CA ILE A 396 -16.94 4.02 13.54
C ILE A 396 -15.47 4.30 13.19
N LEU A 397 -14.93 5.44 13.61
CA LEU A 397 -13.52 5.76 13.39
C LEU A 397 -12.60 4.73 14.07
N GLY A 398 -12.91 4.32 15.30
CA GLY A 398 -12.16 3.28 16.01
C GLY A 398 -12.17 1.90 15.31
N LYS A 399 -13.21 1.60 14.51
CA LYS A 399 -13.30 0.39 13.69
C LYS A 399 -12.60 0.51 12.33
N THR A 400 -12.23 1.72 11.92
CA THR A 400 -11.70 2.00 10.59
C THR A 400 -10.23 1.56 10.50
N ARG A 401 -9.94 0.61 9.60
CA ARG A 401 -8.58 0.14 9.36
C ARG A 401 -7.87 1.00 8.31
N GLY A 402 -6.68 1.49 8.66
CA GLY A 402 -5.88 2.36 7.80
C GLY A 402 -6.34 3.82 7.87
N GLU A 403 -6.04 4.60 6.85
CA GLU A 403 -6.41 6.02 6.81
C GLU A 403 -7.93 6.23 6.72
N TYR A 404 -8.41 7.33 7.32
CA TYR A 404 -9.81 7.78 7.29
C TYR A 404 -10.20 8.32 5.91
N THR A 405 -10.37 7.40 4.97
CA THR A 405 -10.94 7.64 3.64
C THR A 405 -12.41 7.26 3.64
N LEU A 406 -13.22 7.84 2.75
CA LEU A 406 -14.62 7.47 2.58
C LEU A 406 -14.81 5.95 2.46
N ASP A 407 -13.99 5.28 1.64
CA ASP A 407 -14.09 3.84 1.40
C ASP A 407 -13.78 3.01 2.66
N ASN A 408 -12.84 3.44 3.50
CA ASN A 408 -12.48 2.72 4.71
C ASN A 408 -13.52 2.94 5.81
N ILE A 409 -14.03 4.17 5.96
CA ILE A 409 -15.10 4.49 6.91
C ILE A 409 -16.38 3.76 6.53
N TYR A 410 -16.77 3.76 5.26
CA TYR A 410 -17.96 3.05 4.80
C TYR A 410 -17.84 1.53 5.03
N LYS A 411 -16.66 0.94 4.83
CA LYS A 411 -16.41 -0.47 5.18
C LYS A 411 -16.59 -0.74 6.67
N ALA A 412 -16.05 0.13 7.54
CA ALA A 412 -16.20 -0.01 8.99
C ALA A 412 -17.68 0.15 9.40
N MET A 413 -18.36 1.15 8.87
CA MET A 413 -19.78 1.41 9.12
C MET A 413 -20.68 0.24 8.73
N ARG A 414 -20.41 -0.45 7.61
CA ARG A 414 -21.15 -1.65 7.20
C ARG A 414 -21.07 -2.82 8.19
N THR A 415 -20.09 -2.82 9.09
CA THR A 415 -19.94 -3.82 10.15
C THR A 415 -20.51 -3.36 11.49
N ASP A 416 -21.04 -2.14 11.57
CA ASP A 416 -21.65 -1.62 12.79
C ASP A 416 -23.05 -2.18 12.98
N THR A 417 -23.34 -2.59 14.21
CA THR A 417 -24.66 -3.06 14.65
C THR A 417 -25.29 -2.10 15.67
N GLY A 418 -24.68 -0.92 15.90
CA GLY A 418 -25.08 0.01 16.95
C GLY A 418 -26.01 1.11 16.45
N GLY A 419 -27.19 1.22 17.07
CA GLY A 419 -28.12 2.35 16.90
C GLY A 419 -28.58 2.58 15.45
N GLN A 420 -28.93 3.83 15.12
CA GLN A 420 -29.43 4.21 13.80
C GLN A 420 -28.42 3.96 12.67
N VAL A 421 -27.12 4.16 12.95
CA VAL A 421 -26.04 3.98 11.97
C VAL A 421 -25.91 2.52 11.50
N GLY A 422 -26.04 1.56 12.42
CA GLY A 422 -26.05 0.13 12.07
C GLY A 422 -27.37 -0.37 11.46
N THR A 423 -28.48 0.33 11.73
CA THR A 423 -29.84 -0.07 11.32
C THR A 423 -30.14 0.33 9.88
N TYR A 424 -29.85 1.57 9.47
CA TYR A 424 -30.27 2.10 8.16
C TYR A 424 -29.26 1.85 7.02
N LYS A 425 -28.92 0.58 6.75
CA LYS A 425 -27.88 0.20 5.77
C LYS A 425 -28.10 0.75 4.35
N THR A 426 -29.35 0.80 3.88
CA THR A 426 -29.70 1.33 2.54
C THR A 426 -29.46 2.83 2.43
N ARG A 427 -29.83 3.59 3.48
CA ARG A 427 -29.53 5.03 3.62
C ARG A 427 -28.04 5.27 3.56
N GLN A 428 -27.26 4.52 4.34
CA GLN A 428 -25.80 4.65 4.36
C GLN A 428 -25.15 4.38 2.99
N GLN A 429 -25.64 3.38 2.25
CA GLN A 429 -25.16 3.11 0.89
C GLN A 429 -25.43 4.28 -0.07
N LYS A 430 -26.60 4.92 0.05
CA LYS A 430 -26.96 6.09 -0.77
C LYS A 430 -26.06 7.29 -0.46
N VAL A 431 -25.85 7.61 0.82
CA VAL A 431 -24.94 8.69 1.26
C VAL A 431 -23.53 8.47 0.71
N TYR A 432 -22.96 7.28 0.90
CA TYR A 432 -21.66 6.92 0.35
C TYR A 432 -21.59 7.14 -1.17
N THR A 433 -22.64 6.74 -1.90
CA THR A 433 -22.71 6.93 -3.35
C THR A 433 -22.78 8.42 -3.73
N TRP A 434 -23.58 9.22 -3.03
CA TRP A 434 -23.70 10.65 -3.29
C TRP A 434 -22.43 11.42 -2.94
N LEU A 435 -21.74 11.08 -1.85
CA LEU A 435 -20.44 11.64 -1.51
C LEU A 435 -19.40 11.32 -2.58
N LYS A 436 -19.39 10.09 -3.13
CA LYS A 436 -18.50 9.77 -4.25
C LYS A 436 -18.75 10.63 -5.48
N THR A 437 -20.03 10.86 -5.80
CA THR A 437 -20.47 11.52 -7.03
C THR A 437 -20.38 13.04 -6.95
N TYR A 438 -20.81 13.65 -5.85
CA TYR A 438 -21.06 15.09 -5.76
C TYR A 438 -20.07 15.86 -4.90
N MET A 439 -19.41 15.23 -3.92
CA MET A 439 -18.44 15.91 -3.04
C MET A 439 -17.07 15.99 -3.75
N LYS A 440 -16.77 17.15 -4.36
CA LYS A 440 -15.52 17.37 -5.11
C LYS A 440 -14.48 18.14 -4.32
#